data_AF-A0A433VRM0-F1
#
_entry.id   AF-A0A433VRM0-F1
#
_cell.length_a   1.000
_cell.length_b   1.000
_cell.length_c   1.000
_cell.angle_alpha   90.00
_cell.angle_beta   90.00
_cell.angle_gamma   90.00
#
_symmetry.space_group_name_H-M   'P 1'
#
loop_
_entity.id
_entity.type
_entity.pdbx_description
1 polymer ?
#
loop_
_entity_poly.entity_id
_entity_poly.type
_entity_poly.pdbx_seq_one_letter_code
_entity_poly.pdbx_strand_id
1 'polypeptide(L)'
;MRSAKVHSFQVNKSHLGKGTGTTKTTRTHVNNQGTSRPHRVSASWKAGHSNGRTNFINKRFKTNDAGHLLAKSNGGKGHIRSGVFPQNPKINRGNRLNGVQTHSVWRGHKDKFHKAVKKNGGGNWTVKLHRKK
;
A
#
# COMPACT_ATOMS: atom_id res chain seq x y z
N MET A 1 -0.41 16.62 19.31
CA MET A 1 -0.39 16.18 17.88
C MET A 1 -0.84 14.72 17.80
N ARG A 2 -1.87 14.35 17.02
CA ARG A 2 -2.23 12.92 16.87
C ARG A 2 -1.23 12.24 15.93
N SER A 3 -0.62 11.15 16.39
CA SER A 3 0.40 10.41 15.64
C SER A 3 -0.22 9.60 14.51
N ALA A 4 0.25 9.81 13.27
CA ALA A 4 -0.01 8.87 12.20
C ALA A 4 0.81 7.60 12.48
N LYS A 5 0.23 6.41 12.27
CA LYS A 5 1.03 5.18 12.33
C LYS A 5 1.93 5.15 11.09
N VAL A 6 3.25 5.17 11.31
CA VAL A 6 4.25 5.19 10.25
C VAL A 6 4.81 3.79 10.04
N HIS A 7 4.94 3.39 8.79
CA HIS A 7 5.56 2.14 8.37
C HIS A 7 6.64 2.46 7.35
N SER A 8 7.88 2.04 7.59
CA SER A 8 9.00 2.24 6.68
C SER A 8 9.56 0.90 6.24
N PHE A 9 9.90 0.80 4.96
CA PHE A 9 10.41 -0.41 4.33
C PHE A 9 11.65 -0.06 3.53
N GLN A 10 12.76 -0.70 3.85
CA GLN A 10 13.94 -0.70 3.00
C GLN A 10 13.81 -1.87 2.04
N VAL A 11 13.89 -1.59 0.74
CA VAL A 11 13.68 -2.57 -0.33
C VAL A 11 14.89 -2.55 -1.25
N ASN A 12 15.45 -3.72 -1.51
CA ASN A 12 16.52 -3.92 -2.47
C ASN A 12 16.04 -4.86 -3.60
N LYS A 13 16.89 -5.11 -4.59
CA LYS A 13 16.59 -5.99 -5.72
C LYS A 13 16.09 -7.39 -5.31
N SER A 14 16.66 -8.00 -4.26
CA SER A 14 16.29 -9.37 -3.86
C SER A 14 14.87 -9.47 -3.28
N HIS A 15 14.27 -8.35 -2.85
CA HIS A 15 12.88 -8.31 -2.40
C HIS A 15 11.87 -8.31 -3.55
N LEU A 16 12.27 -7.86 -4.75
CA LEU A 16 11.34 -7.67 -5.87
C LEU A 16 10.74 -9.02 -6.29
N GLY A 17 9.42 -9.05 -6.42
CA GLY A 17 8.67 -10.28 -6.74
C GLY A 17 8.54 -11.30 -5.61
N LYS A 18 9.17 -11.10 -4.44
CA LYS A 18 9.15 -12.04 -3.29
C LYS A 18 8.07 -11.71 -2.25
N GLY A 19 7.13 -10.82 -2.59
CA GLY A 19 5.99 -10.51 -1.72
C GLY A 19 4.93 -11.60 -1.76
N THR A 20 4.09 -11.63 -0.73
CA THR A 20 3.03 -12.63 -0.60
C THR A 20 1.65 -12.04 -0.89
N GLY A 21 0.72 -12.88 -1.32
CA GLY A 21 -0.69 -12.52 -1.45
C GLY A 21 -1.38 -12.31 -0.09
N THR A 22 -2.63 -11.87 -0.14
CA THR A 22 -3.52 -11.80 1.03
C THR A 22 -4.18 -13.15 1.27
N THR A 23 -4.38 -13.49 2.55
CA THR A 23 -5.02 -14.72 3.00
C THR A 23 -6.43 -14.46 3.54
N LYS A 24 -7.24 -15.52 3.72
CA LYS A 24 -8.54 -15.43 4.41
C LYS A 24 -8.40 -14.72 5.76
N THR A 25 -7.36 -15.08 6.54
CA THR A 25 -7.03 -14.46 7.82
C THR A 25 -6.86 -12.95 7.74
N THR A 26 -6.09 -12.45 6.77
CA THR A 26 -5.89 -11.00 6.61
C THR A 26 -7.13 -10.28 6.09
N ARG A 27 -7.94 -10.92 5.25
CA ARG A 27 -9.23 -10.39 4.79
C ARG A 27 -10.24 -10.28 5.93
N THR A 28 -10.34 -11.30 6.78
CA THR A 28 -11.16 -11.27 7.99
C THR A 28 -10.67 -10.18 8.95
N HIS A 29 -9.35 -10.07 9.16
CA HIS A 29 -8.77 -9.04 10.00
C HIS A 29 -9.20 -7.63 9.58
N VAL A 30 -9.03 -7.24 8.32
CA VAL A 30 -9.34 -5.87 7.88
C VAL A 30 -10.84 -5.54 7.82
N ASN A 31 -11.70 -6.55 7.94
CA ASN A 31 -13.15 -6.39 8.00
C ASN A 31 -13.73 -6.55 9.41
N ASN A 32 -12.90 -6.93 10.40
CA ASN A 32 -13.31 -7.00 11.80
C ASN A 32 -13.60 -5.58 12.34
N GLN A 33 -14.69 -5.41 13.09
CA GLN A 33 -15.12 -4.14 13.69
C GLN A 33 -14.05 -3.49 14.58
N GLY A 34 -13.22 -4.28 15.27
CA GLY A 34 -12.12 -3.78 16.09
C GLY A 34 -10.91 -3.27 15.31
N THR A 35 -10.84 -3.50 13.99
CA THR A 35 -9.69 -3.06 13.19
C THR A 35 -9.90 -1.62 12.71
N SER A 36 -9.17 -0.69 13.33
CA SER A 36 -9.24 0.73 12.98
C SER A 36 -8.84 0.98 11.51
N ARG A 37 -9.78 1.54 10.74
CA ARG A 37 -9.56 1.98 9.37
C ARG A 37 -8.91 3.37 9.34
N PRO A 38 -7.81 3.57 8.62
CA PRO A 38 -7.28 4.91 8.38
C PRO A 38 -8.24 5.69 7.48
N HIS A 39 -8.53 6.95 7.83
CA HIS A 39 -9.31 7.87 7.00
C HIS A 39 -8.50 8.41 5.83
N ARG A 40 -7.21 8.67 6.04
CA ARG A 40 -6.27 9.14 5.01
C ARG A 40 -5.04 8.27 5.04
N VAL A 41 -4.51 7.98 3.87
CA VAL A 41 -3.26 7.24 3.69
C VAL A 41 -2.34 8.10 2.84
N SER A 42 -1.07 8.16 3.22
CA SER A 42 -0.03 8.78 2.41
C SER A 42 1.15 7.84 2.26
N ALA A 43 1.79 7.84 1.10
CA ALA A 43 3.10 7.23 0.92
C ALA A 43 4.11 8.22 0.35
N SER A 44 5.36 7.99 0.68
CA SER A 44 6.53 8.63 0.08
C SER A 44 7.59 7.58 -0.18
N TRP A 45 8.40 7.77 -1.22
CA TRP A 45 9.49 6.87 -1.52
C TRP A 45 10.69 7.59 -2.14
N LYS A 46 11.86 6.99 -2.00
CA LYS A 46 13.12 7.42 -2.61
C LYS A 46 13.92 6.17 -3.03
N ALA A 47 14.45 6.18 -4.24
CA ALA A 47 15.31 5.12 -4.76
C ALA A 47 16.30 5.75 -5.77
N GLY A 48 17.58 5.85 -5.39
CA GLY A 48 18.55 6.70 -6.11
C GLY A 48 18.07 8.15 -6.22
N HIS A 49 18.16 8.72 -7.42
CA HIS A 49 17.68 10.07 -7.74
C HIS A 49 16.15 10.18 -7.92
N SER A 50 15.43 9.05 -7.98
CA SER A 50 13.98 9.04 -8.14
C SER A 50 13.28 9.09 -6.79
N ASN A 51 12.21 9.88 -6.71
CA ASN A 51 11.37 9.96 -5.52
C ASN A 51 9.91 10.22 -5.91
N GLY A 52 9.00 10.12 -4.94
CA GLY A 52 7.61 10.48 -5.14
C GLY A 52 6.79 10.45 -3.87
N ARG A 53 5.63 11.11 -3.92
CA ARG A 53 4.67 11.16 -2.82
C ARG A 53 3.25 11.08 -3.33
N THR A 54 2.39 10.40 -2.59
CA THR A 54 0.97 10.29 -2.88
C THR A 54 0.16 10.32 -1.59
N ASN A 55 -1.07 10.80 -1.67
CA ASN A 55 -2.06 10.70 -0.61
C ASN A 55 -3.42 10.30 -1.21
N PHE A 56 -4.26 9.69 -0.40
CA PHE A 56 -5.66 9.47 -0.77
C PHE A 56 -6.54 9.44 0.47
N ILE A 57 -7.82 9.81 0.27
CA ILE A 57 -8.87 9.61 1.27
C ILE A 57 -9.39 8.19 1.13
N ASN A 58 -9.27 7.43 2.21
CA ASN A 58 -9.69 6.04 2.27
C ASN A 58 -11.16 5.97 2.73
N LYS A 59 -12.07 6.49 1.89
CA LYS A 59 -13.52 6.54 2.16
C LYS A 59 -14.07 5.16 2.53
N ARG A 60 -14.96 5.07 3.51
CA ARG A 60 -15.59 3.81 3.96
C ARG A 60 -16.27 3.09 2.78
N PHE A 61 -16.31 1.78 2.83
CA PHE A 61 -17.00 0.93 1.86
C PHE A 61 -17.70 -0.22 2.61
N LYS A 62 -18.66 -0.90 1.99
CA LYS A 62 -19.38 -2.03 2.63
C LYS A 62 -18.41 -3.10 3.14
N THR A 63 -17.38 -3.40 2.34
CA THR A 63 -16.29 -4.30 2.71
C THR A 63 -14.94 -3.68 2.36
N ASN A 64 -13.94 -3.93 3.19
CA ASN A 64 -12.57 -3.51 2.97
C ASN A 64 -11.78 -4.58 2.22
N ASP A 65 -10.86 -4.12 1.37
CA ASP A 65 -9.75 -4.94 0.92
C ASP A 65 -8.63 -4.93 1.95
N ALA A 66 -7.89 -6.04 2.00
CA ALA A 66 -6.60 -6.10 2.67
C ALA A 66 -5.57 -5.39 1.78
N GLY A 67 -5.45 -4.07 1.96
CA GLY A 67 -4.54 -3.22 1.23
C GLY A 67 -3.11 -3.43 1.70
N HIS A 68 -2.22 -3.79 0.79
CA HIS A 68 -0.79 -3.93 1.05
C HIS A 68 -0.13 -2.58 1.39
N LEU A 69 0.55 -2.51 2.55
CA LEU A 69 1.40 -1.37 2.92
C LEU A 69 2.57 -1.18 1.94
N LEU A 70 3.26 -2.27 1.62
CA LEU A 70 4.23 -2.38 0.54
C LEU A 70 3.67 -3.30 -0.53
N ALA A 71 3.74 -2.94 -1.80
CA ALA A 71 3.19 -3.78 -2.88
C ALA A 71 3.77 -5.21 -2.89
N LYS A 72 2.97 -6.21 -3.26
CA LYS A 72 3.45 -7.60 -3.44
C LYS A 72 4.67 -7.66 -4.37
N SER A 73 4.64 -6.93 -5.48
CA SER A 73 5.76 -6.84 -6.44
C SER A 73 7.03 -6.23 -5.83
N ASN A 74 6.92 -5.50 -4.73
CA ASN A 74 8.04 -4.85 -4.03
C ASN A 74 8.46 -5.60 -2.77
N GLY A 75 8.03 -6.86 -2.58
CA GLY A 75 8.38 -7.68 -1.41
C GLY A 75 7.37 -7.62 -0.27
N GLY A 76 6.25 -6.93 -0.44
CA GLY A 76 5.23 -6.75 0.59
C GLY A 76 4.60 -8.05 1.08
N LYS A 77 4.41 -8.16 2.40
CA LYS A 77 3.86 -9.35 3.06
C LYS A 77 2.35 -9.20 3.29
N GLY A 78 1.56 -9.65 2.31
CA GLY A 78 0.09 -9.60 2.39
C GLY A 78 -0.54 -10.64 3.31
N HIS A 79 0.22 -11.67 3.72
CA HIS A 79 -0.31 -12.80 4.50
C HIS A 79 -0.31 -12.53 6.01
N ILE A 80 0.41 -11.50 6.47
CA ILE A 80 0.48 -11.09 7.87
C ILE A 80 -0.35 -9.83 8.12
N ARG A 81 -0.97 -9.74 9.30
CA ARG A 81 -1.84 -8.61 9.67
C ARG A 81 -1.09 -7.27 9.66
N SER A 82 0.17 -7.25 10.10
CA SER A 82 1.01 -6.05 10.15
C SER A 82 1.46 -5.53 8.77
N GLY A 83 1.29 -6.31 7.70
CA GLY A 83 1.66 -5.94 6.34
C GLY A 83 0.49 -5.38 5.51
N VAL A 84 -0.71 -5.36 6.09
CA VAL A 84 -1.94 -4.90 5.44
C VAL A 84 -2.67 -3.85 6.28
N PHE A 85 -3.59 -3.13 5.65
CA PHE A 85 -4.54 -2.25 6.34
C PHE A 85 -5.91 -2.29 5.64
N PRO A 86 -7.00 -1.92 6.33
CA PRO A 86 -8.30 -1.78 5.69
C PRO A 86 -8.27 -0.69 4.60
N GLN A 87 -8.41 -1.09 3.33
CA GLN A 87 -8.37 -0.19 2.19
C GLN A 87 -9.68 -0.22 1.41
N ASN A 88 -10.08 0.92 0.82
CA ASN A 88 -11.21 0.99 -0.09
C ASN A 88 -10.91 0.12 -1.34
N PRO A 89 -11.80 -0.83 -1.72
CA PRO A 89 -11.57 -1.69 -2.88
C PRO A 89 -11.35 -0.93 -4.19
N LYS A 90 -12.06 0.17 -4.45
CA LYS A 90 -11.86 0.99 -5.66
C LYS A 90 -10.45 1.58 -5.73
N ILE A 91 -9.84 1.90 -4.58
CA ILE A 91 -8.48 2.44 -4.52
C ILE A 91 -7.45 1.31 -4.64
N ASN A 92 -7.69 0.19 -3.96
CA ASN A 92 -6.76 -0.95 -3.93
C ASN A 92 -6.70 -1.68 -5.28
N ARG A 93 -7.87 -1.93 -5.88
CA ARG A 93 -8.00 -2.64 -7.17
C ARG A 93 -7.94 -1.68 -8.36
N GLY A 94 -8.18 -0.39 -8.18
CA GLY A 94 -8.42 0.56 -9.28
C GLY A 94 -9.86 0.48 -9.79
N ASN A 95 -10.22 1.38 -10.72
CA ASN A 95 -11.46 1.29 -11.48
C ASN A 95 -11.18 0.66 -12.86
N ARG A 96 -12.22 0.47 -13.66
CA ARG A 96 -12.11 0.15 -15.09
C ARG A 96 -12.73 1.30 -15.89
N LEU A 97 -12.05 1.75 -16.94
CA LEU A 97 -12.59 2.64 -17.97
C LEU A 97 -12.45 1.90 -19.30
N ASN A 98 -13.56 1.63 -19.99
CA ASN A 98 -13.59 0.88 -21.26
C ASN A 98 -12.82 -0.45 -21.19
N GLY A 99 -12.99 -1.21 -20.11
CA GLY A 99 -12.30 -2.49 -19.88
C GLY A 99 -10.85 -2.35 -19.38
N VAL A 100 -10.22 -1.19 -19.50
CA VAL A 100 -8.85 -0.93 -19.06
C VAL A 100 -8.82 -0.57 -17.58
N GLN A 101 -7.94 -1.22 -16.80
CA GLN A 101 -7.75 -0.91 -15.38
C GLN A 101 -7.15 0.48 -15.21
N THR A 102 -7.87 1.42 -14.57
CA THR A 102 -7.31 2.72 -14.24
C THR A 102 -6.45 2.59 -12.99
N HIS A 103 -5.18 2.98 -13.11
CA HIS A 103 -4.25 2.95 -12.00
C HIS A 103 -4.53 4.16 -11.11
N SER A 104 -4.92 3.92 -9.85
CA SER A 104 -4.89 5.00 -8.86
C SER A 104 -3.45 5.52 -8.74
N VAL A 105 -3.29 6.81 -8.44
CA VAL A 105 -1.96 7.45 -8.25
C VAL A 105 -1.08 6.62 -7.30
N TRP A 106 -1.69 6.04 -6.26
CA TRP A 106 -1.08 5.07 -5.35
C TRP A 106 -0.41 3.88 -6.06
N ARG A 107 -1.10 3.22 -6.99
CA ARG A 107 -0.55 2.10 -7.76
C ARG A 107 0.56 2.57 -8.71
N GLY A 108 0.36 3.72 -9.37
CA GLY A 108 1.40 4.33 -10.21
C GLY A 108 2.72 4.57 -9.45
N HIS A 109 2.66 5.05 -8.20
CA HIS A 109 3.86 5.19 -7.39
C HIS A 109 4.48 3.87 -6.95
N LYS A 110 3.69 2.82 -6.70
CA LYS A 110 4.22 1.47 -6.41
C LYS A 110 5.03 0.93 -7.59
N ASP A 111 4.54 1.14 -8.82
CA ASP A 111 5.20 0.71 -10.05
C ASP A 111 6.46 1.54 -10.34
N LYS A 112 6.40 2.86 -10.14
CA LYS A 112 7.59 3.75 -10.27
C LYS A 112 8.67 3.39 -9.26
N PHE A 113 8.30 3.13 -8.00
CA PHE A 113 9.23 2.67 -6.97
C PHE A 113 9.86 1.33 -7.35
N HIS A 114 9.07 0.36 -7.83
CA HIS A 114 9.58 -0.93 -8.31
C HIS A 114 10.68 -0.76 -9.36
N LYS A 115 10.39 0.02 -10.42
CA LYS A 115 11.33 0.29 -11.50
C LYS A 115 12.59 0.99 -10.98
N ALA A 116 12.44 1.95 -10.07
CA ALA A 116 13.57 2.66 -9.48
C ALA A 116 14.45 1.75 -8.61
N VAL A 117 13.89 0.84 -7.80
CA VAL A 117 14.67 -0.16 -7.04
C VAL A 117 15.38 -1.13 -7.98
N LYS A 118 14.68 -1.59 -9.04
CA LYS A 118 15.28 -2.47 -10.05
C LYS A 118 16.47 -1.79 -10.75
N LYS A 119 16.40 -0.49 -11.03
CA LYS A 119 17.50 0.28 -11.62
C LYS A 119 18.63 0.56 -10.63
N ASN A 120 18.29 1.07 -9.44
CA ASN A 120 19.24 1.71 -8.52
C ASN A 120 19.73 0.79 -7.38
N GLY A 121 19.31 -0.48 -7.33
CA GLY A 121 19.76 -1.44 -6.32
C GLY A 121 18.96 -1.44 -5.02
N GLY A 122 18.38 -0.29 -4.65
CA GLY A 122 17.58 -0.16 -3.43
C GLY A 122 16.76 1.13 -3.33
N GLY A 123 15.90 1.18 -2.31
CA GLY A 123 15.08 2.34 -2.00
C GLY A 123 14.27 2.18 -0.72
N ASN A 124 13.76 3.31 -0.24
CA ASN A 124 12.91 3.39 0.94
C ASN A 124 11.48 3.71 0.53
N TRP A 125 10.52 2.99 1.09
CA TRP A 125 9.08 3.23 0.97
C TRP A 125 8.50 3.47 2.35
N THR A 126 7.81 4.59 2.53
CA THR A 126 7.17 4.96 3.79
C THR A 126 5.68 5.15 3.59
N VAL A 127 4.86 4.57 4.48
CA VAL A 127 3.41 4.75 4.54
C VAL A 127 3.04 5.39 5.87
N LYS A 128 2.17 6.39 5.84
CA LYS A 128 1.53 6.96 7.03
C LYS A 128 0.03 6.71 6.98
N LEU A 129 -0.50 6.06 8.02
CA LEU A 129 -1.91 5.78 8.21
C LEU A 129 -2.50 6.79 9.20
N HIS A 130 -3.37 7.66 8.71
CA HIS A 130 -4.00 8.72 9.50
C HIS A 130 -5.41 8.30 9.92
N ARG A 131 -5.69 8.26 11.21
CA ARG A 131 -7.01 7.89 11.77
C ARG A 131 -7.90 9.13 11.90
N LYS A 132 -9.22 8.96 11.69
CA LYS A 132 -10.19 10.04 11.93
C LYS A 132 -10.44 10.20 13.43
N LYS A 133 -10.94 11.38 13.81
CA LYS A 133 -11.28 11.67 15.20
C LYS A 133 -12.34 10.72 15.73
#